data_AF-A0A933DAD5-F1
#
_entry.id   AF-A0A933DAD5-F1
#
_cell.length_a   1.000
_cell.length_b   1.000
_cell.length_c   1.000
_cell.angle_alpha   90.00
_cell.angle_beta   90.00
_cell.angle_gamma   90.00
#
_symmetry.space_group_name_H-M   'P 1'
#
loop_
_entity.id
_entity.type
_entity.pdbx_description
1 polymer ?
#
loop_
_entity_poly.entity_id
_entity_poly.type
_entity_poly.pdbx_seq_one_letter_code
_entity_poly.pdbx_strand_id
1 'polypeptide(L)'
;MNYPQLLQELEEVSRQLGLQLRYEKGDFDGGFCILKEQKVLVVNKRLSDSRKASTLAQALAEYGIETTYIKPTLRQYIEDEVARNTKVKS
;
A
#
# COMPACT_ATOMS: atom_id res chain seq x y z
N MET A 1 5.08 -16.19 -4.79
CA MET A 1 3.96 -15.23 -4.77
C MET A 1 4.26 -14.16 -5.80
N ASN A 2 3.35 -13.89 -6.73
CA ASN A 2 3.59 -12.91 -7.80
C ASN A 2 3.03 -11.53 -7.42
N TYR A 3 3.61 -10.45 -7.96
CA TYR A 3 3.15 -9.08 -7.72
C TYR A 3 1.65 -8.84 -7.97
N PRO A 4 1.01 -9.31 -9.04
CA PRO A 4 -0.43 -9.14 -9.23
C PRO A 4 -1.30 -9.76 -8.12
N GLN A 5 -0.94 -10.94 -7.61
CA GLN A 5 -1.65 -11.53 -6.47
C GLN A 5 -1.45 -10.69 -5.21
N LEU A 6 -0.23 -10.22 -4.99
CA LEU A 6 0.13 -9.43 -3.84
C LEU A 6 -0.61 -8.08 -3.84
N LEU A 7 -0.74 -7.44 -5.01
CA LEU A 7 -1.57 -6.25 -5.20
C LEU A 7 -3.04 -6.50 -4.86
N GLN A 8 -3.62 -7.60 -5.34
CA GLN A 8 -5.01 -7.95 -5.02
C GLN A 8 -5.22 -8.11 -3.51
N GLU A 9 -4.32 -8.81 -2.81
CA GLU A 9 -4.46 -8.97 -1.36
C GLU A 9 -4.29 -7.64 -0.62
N LEU A 10 -3.33 -6.80 -1.03
CA LEU A 10 -3.17 -5.46 -0.45
C LEU A 10 -4.41 -4.59 -0.70
N GLU A 11 -5.03 -4.69 -1.88
CA GLU A 11 -6.27 -4.00 -2.20
C GLU A 11 -7.43 -4.46 -1.31
N GLU A 12 -7.56 -5.76 -1.06
CA GLU A 12 -8.58 -6.30 -0.16
C GLU A 12 -8.39 -5.80 1.28
N VAL A 13 -7.16 -5.85 1.81
CA VAL A 13 -6.83 -5.34 3.14
C VAL A 13 -7.14 -3.84 3.23
N SER A 14 -6.78 -3.08 2.19
CA SER A 14 -7.07 -1.64 2.12
C SER A 14 -8.57 -1.38 2.26
N ARG A 15 -9.39 -2.12 1.50
CA ARG A 15 -10.86 -2.00 1.57
C ARG A 15 -11.40 -2.37 2.94
N GLN A 16 -10.87 -3.42 3.59
CA GLN A 16 -11.26 -3.82 4.94
C GLN A 16 -10.96 -2.74 5.98
N LEU A 17 -9.85 -2.01 5.81
CA LEU A 17 -9.48 -0.88 6.66
C LEU A 17 -10.32 0.38 6.40
N GLY A 18 -11.18 0.37 5.38
CA GLY A 18 -11.96 1.53 4.95
C GLY A 18 -11.17 2.49 4.06
N LEU A 19 -10.04 2.04 3.51
CA LEU A 19 -9.26 2.81 2.53
C LEU A 19 -9.88 2.70 1.14
N GLN A 20 -10.06 3.85 0.51
CA GLN A 20 -10.46 3.91 -0.89
C GLN A 20 -9.22 3.89 -1.78
N LEU A 21 -9.10 2.87 -2.61
CA LEU A 21 -7.95 2.69 -3.48
C LEU A 21 -8.28 3.19 -4.89
N ARG A 22 -7.49 4.15 -5.38
CA ARG A 22 -7.76 4.83 -6.65
C ARG A 22 -6.52 4.81 -7.54
N TYR A 23 -6.67 4.22 -8.71
CA TYR A 23 -5.61 4.20 -9.72
C TYR A 23 -5.74 5.40 -10.65
N GLU A 24 -4.81 6.34 -10.55
CA GLU A 24 -4.76 7.53 -11.40
C GLU A 24 -3.60 7.49 -12.39
N LYS A 25 -3.73 8.24 -13.48
CA LYS A 25 -2.66 8.45 -14.47
C LYS A 25 -2.09 9.84 -14.23
N GLY A 26 -1.04 9.94 -13.42
CA GLY A 26 -0.36 11.20 -13.12
C GLY A 26 1.15 11.11 -13.31
N ASP A 27 1.87 12.16 -12.93
CA ASP A 27 3.34 12.23 -12.91
C ASP A 27 3.93 11.91 -11.52
N PHE A 28 3.11 11.42 -10.60
CA PHE A 28 3.52 11.08 -9.23
C PHE A 28 3.78 9.58 -9.08
N ASP A 29 4.75 9.21 -8.23
CA ASP A 29 5.13 7.81 -7.99
C ASP A 29 4.14 7.02 -7.12
N GLY A 30 3.02 7.64 -6.70
CA GLY A 30 2.03 7.05 -5.78
C GLY A 30 2.25 7.46 -4.33
N GLY A 31 1.16 7.54 -3.55
CA GLY A 31 1.23 7.94 -2.15
C GLY A 31 -0.10 7.92 -1.42
N PHE A 32 -0.02 7.93 -0.08
CA PHE A 32 -1.18 8.11 0.79
C PHE A 32 -1.61 9.58 0.77
N CYS A 33 -2.70 9.88 0.06
CA CYS A 33 -3.22 11.24 -0.02
C CYS A 33 -4.49 11.35 0.81
N ILE A 34 -4.39 11.98 1.97
CA ILE A 34 -5.56 12.26 2.81
C ILE A 34 -6.32 13.41 2.15
N LEU A 35 -7.34 13.08 1.36
CA LEU A 35 -8.19 14.05 0.71
C LEU A 35 -9.29 14.49 1.69
N LYS A 36 -9.01 15.60 2.39
CA LYS A 36 -9.87 16.41 3.28
C LYS A 36 -10.43 15.72 4.53
N GLU A 37 -10.91 14.48 4.44
CA GLU A 37 -11.44 13.65 5.56
C GLU A 37 -11.59 12.17 5.14
N GLN A 38 -11.45 11.87 3.85
CA GLN A 38 -11.49 10.52 3.31
C GLN A 38 -10.07 9.99 3.14
N LYS A 39 -9.80 8.83 3.74
CA LYS A 39 -8.52 8.14 3.65
C LYS A 39 -8.45 7.41 2.30
N VAL A 40 -7.94 8.11 1.29
CA VAL A 40 -7.82 7.62 -0.09
C VAL A 40 -6.36 7.30 -0.38
N LEU A 41 -6.11 6.09 -0.87
CA LEU A 41 -4.82 5.70 -1.39
C LEU A 41 -4.80 5.87 -2.91
N VAL A 42 -3.91 6.72 -3.42
CA VAL A 42 -3.80 6.97 -4.85
C VAL A 42 -2.52 6.33 -5.37
N VAL A 43 -2.66 5.39 -6.31
CA VAL A 43 -1.55 4.65 -6.91
C VAL A 43 -1.46 5.00 -8.39
N ASN A 44 -0.28 5.38 -8.87
CA ASN A 44 -0.12 5.68 -10.28
C ASN A 44 -0.15 4.40 -11.11
N LYS A 45 -1.06 4.36 -12.08
CA LYS A 45 -1.27 3.20 -12.95
C LYS A 45 -0.06 2.88 -13.83
N ARG A 46 0.82 3.87 -14.08
CA ARG A 46 2.06 3.74 -14.87
C ARG A 46 3.19 3.01 -14.13
N LEU A 47 3.10 2.85 -12.81
CA LEU A 47 4.12 2.17 -12.02
C LEU A 47 4.20 0.68 -12.35
N SER A 48 5.39 0.10 -12.17
CA SER A 48 5.56 -1.34 -12.15
C SER A 48 4.80 -1.96 -10.99
N ASP A 49 4.39 -3.22 -11.14
CA ASP A 49 3.62 -3.92 -10.09
C ASP A 49 4.39 -4.00 -8.77
N SER A 50 5.72 -4.08 -8.82
CA SER A 50 6.60 -4.01 -7.65
C SER A 50 6.49 -2.68 -6.91
N ARG A 51 6.54 -1.55 -7.61
CA ARG A 51 6.40 -0.22 -6.99
C ARG A 51 5.01 -0.03 -6.41
N LYS A 52 3.96 -0.42 -7.15
CA LYS A 52 2.57 -0.38 -6.67
C LYS A 52 2.42 -1.14 -5.35
N ALA A 53 2.98 -2.36 -5.29
CA ALA A 53 2.92 -3.21 -4.11
C ALA A 53 3.65 -2.57 -2.92
N SER A 54 4.84 -2.00 -3.16
CA SER A 54 5.59 -1.28 -2.13
C SER A 54 4.82 -0.07 -1.58
N THR A 55 4.25 0.78 -2.45
CA THR A 55 3.45 1.95 -2.05
C THR A 55 2.22 1.54 -1.22
N LEU A 56 1.53 0.48 -1.64
CA LEU A 56 0.39 -0.07 -0.94
C LEU A 56 0.76 -0.60 0.44
N ALA A 57 1.82 -1.40 0.51
CA ALA A 57 2.33 -1.97 1.75
C ALA A 57 2.67 -0.88 2.77
N GLN A 58 3.42 0.14 2.36
CA GLN A 58 3.80 1.25 3.22
C GLN A 58 2.58 2.01 3.76
N ALA A 59 1.64 2.34 2.89
CA ALA A 59 0.45 3.08 3.31
C ALA A 59 -0.47 2.27 4.24
N LEU A 60 -0.58 0.97 4.01
CA LEU A 60 -1.30 0.06 4.89
C LEU A 60 -0.65 0.01 6.28
N ALA A 61 0.68 -0.11 6.34
CA ALA A 61 1.40 -0.09 7.60
C ALA A 61 1.24 1.23 8.36
N GLU A 62 1.35 2.37 7.68
CA GLU A 62 1.11 3.68 8.28
C GLU A 62 -0.33 3.86 8.78
N TYR A 63 -1.29 3.24 8.08
CA TYR A 63 -2.69 3.26 8.51
C TYR A 63 -2.94 2.45 9.79
N GLY A 64 -2.20 1.36 9.95
CA GLY A 64 -2.40 0.37 11.01
C GLY A 64 -3.06 -0.89 10.45
N ILE A 65 -2.26 -1.95 10.35
CA ILE A 65 -2.71 -3.30 9.94
C ILE A 65 -3.01 -4.22 11.12
N GLU A 66 -2.92 -3.72 12.35
CA GLU A 66 -3.02 -4.53 13.57
C GLU A 66 -4.43 -5.10 13.79
N THR A 67 -5.45 -4.35 13.38
CA THR A 67 -6.86 -4.70 13.57
C THR A 67 -7.45 -5.52 12.42
N THR A 68 -6.67 -5.76 11.36
CA THR A 68 -7.13 -6.47 10.16
C THR A 68 -6.46 -7.83 10.05
N TYR A 69 -7.24 -8.83 9.64
CA TYR A 69 -6.70 -10.15 9.36
C TYR A 69 -5.87 -10.13 8.08
N ILE A 70 -4.57 -10.36 8.22
CA ILE A 70 -3.62 -10.42 7.11
C ILE A 70 -2.85 -11.73 7.19
N LYS A 71 -2.66 -12.39 6.05
CA LYS A 71 -1.84 -13.60 5.97
C LYS A 71 -0.42 -13.30 6.46
N PRO A 72 0.22 -14.21 7.20
CA PRO A 72 1.56 -13.99 7.74
C PRO A 72 2.60 -13.67 6.66
N THR A 73 2.49 -14.27 5.47
CA THR A 73 3.34 -13.99 4.31
C THR A 73 3.19 -12.56 3.79
N LEU A 74 1.95 -12.03 3.77
CA LEU A 74 1.67 -10.68 3.30
C LEU A 74 2.07 -9.65 4.36
N ARG A 75 1.80 -9.94 5.64
CA ARG A 75 2.23 -9.10 6.77
C ARG A 75 3.76 -8.94 6.77
N GLN A 76 4.49 -10.06 6.63
CA GLN A 76 5.95 -10.03 6.57
C GLN A 76 6.46 -9.16 5.42
N TYR A 77 5.81 -9.23 4.24
CA TYR A 77 6.15 -8.36 3.10
C TYR A 77 5.92 -6.88 3.44
N ILE A 78 4.78 -6.55 4.05
CA ILE A 78 4.46 -5.17 4.45
C ILE A 78 5.52 -4.62 5.41
N GLU A 79 5.85 -5.39 6.46
CA GLU A 79 6.86 -5.02 7.45
C GLU A 79 8.26 -4.86 6.82
N ASP A 80 8.65 -5.75 5.92
CA ASP A 80 9.94 -5.69 5.22
C ASP A 80 10.05 -4.43 4.33
N GLU A 81 8.98 -4.07 3.62
CA GLU A 81 8.94 -2.86 2.79
C GLU A 81 9.02 -1.58 3.64
N VAL A 82 8.37 -1.55 4.81
CA VAL A 82 8.46 -0.43 5.76
C VAL A 82 9.87 -0.33 6.36
N ALA A 83 10.48 -1.47 6.72
CA ALA A 83 11.84 -1.53 7.24
C ALA A 83 12.90 -1.09 6.20
N ARG A 84 12.66 -1.34 4.92
CA ARG A 84 13.51 -0.87 3.82
C ARG A 84 13.40 0.65 3.61
N ASN A 85 12.20 1.20 3.70
CA ASN A 85 11.95 2.63 3.46
C ASN A 85 12.40 3.56 4.61
N THR A 86 12.34 3.09 5.87
CA THR A 86 12.77 3.86 7.05
C THR A 86 14.26 4.21 7.08
N LYS A 87 15.11 3.51 6.31
CA LYS A 87 16.55 3.83 6.18
C LYS A 87 16.86 5.07 5.33
N VAL A 88 15.86 5.70 4.69
CA VAL A 88 16.05 6.86 3.81
C VAL A 88 15.87 8.21 4.55
N LYS A 89 15.42 8.21 5.81
CA LYS A 89 15.19 9.43 6.60
C LYS A 89 16.29 9.76 7.63
N SER A 90 17.53 9.27 7.46
CA SER A 90 18.69 9.63 8.31
C SER A 90 19.77 10.34 7.53
#